data_AF-A0AA39NZB1-F1
#
_entry.id   AF-A0AA39NZB1-F1
#
_cell.length_a   1.000
_cell.length_b   1.000
_cell.length_c   1.000
_cell.angle_alpha   90.00
_cell.angle_beta   90.00
_cell.angle_gamma   90.00
#
_symmetry.space_group_name_H-M   'P 1'
#
loop_
_entity.id
_entity.type
_entity.pdbx_description
1 polymer ?
#
loop_
_entity_poly.entity_id
_entity_poly.type
_entity_poly.pdbx_seq_one_letter_code
_entity_poly.pdbx_strand_id
1 'polypeptide(L)'
;RAWAYIKDHDDLPKTHQGGGVKSAMDDNDFAQELHLHLQQVGKYVKAEDILCFCKSPEVLSRIGRTKNISLSTAKNWMWKMGYCWQKNPKGQYVDGHECKDVVDYRQKGFLTQMAVFEVCMCLWIEGIGWSLP
;
A
#
# COMPACT_ATOMS: atom_id res chain seq x y z
N ARG A 1 29.01 26.64 -18.96
CA ARG A 1 28.12 25.49 -18.65
C ARG A 1 26.63 25.79 -18.91
N ALA A 2 26.08 26.97 -18.59
CA ALA A 2 24.72 27.35 -19.04
C ALA A 2 24.64 27.76 -20.53
N TRP A 3 25.76 28.24 -21.09
CA TRP A 3 25.84 28.74 -22.47
C TRP A 3 25.69 27.67 -23.56
N ALA A 4 25.87 26.37 -23.23
CA ALA A 4 25.71 25.27 -24.19
C ALA A 4 24.23 24.97 -24.44
N TYR A 5 23.42 24.93 -23.37
CA TYR A 5 21.95 24.79 -23.44
C TYR A 5 21.26 25.93 -24.20
N ILE A 6 21.80 27.15 -24.13
CA ILE A 6 21.26 28.30 -24.89
C ILE A 6 21.47 28.14 -26.40
N LYS A 7 22.49 27.37 -26.83
CA LYS A 7 22.77 27.09 -28.24
C LYS A 7 22.05 25.84 -28.75
N ASP A 8 21.85 24.85 -27.89
CA ASP A 8 21.18 23.60 -28.21
C ASP A 8 20.29 23.22 -27.03
N HIS A 9 18.98 23.32 -27.23
CA HIS A 9 17.98 23.08 -26.21
C HIS A 9 17.88 21.60 -25.80
N ASP A 10 18.44 20.68 -26.60
CA ASP A 10 18.53 19.25 -26.30
C ASP A 10 19.79 18.88 -25.51
N ASP A 11 20.79 19.77 -25.41
CA ASP A 11 22.02 19.55 -24.63
C ASP A 11 21.80 19.87 -23.14
N LEU A 12 20.96 19.05 -22.50
CA LEU A 12 20.68 19.12 -21.08
C LEU A 12 21.94 18.75 -20.28
N PRO A 13 22.33 19.55 -19.27
CA PRO A 13 23.46 19.22 -18.41
C PRO A 13 23.16 17.92 -17.67
N LYS A 14 23.94 16.87 -17.96
CA LYS A 14 23.85 15.59 -17.26
C LYS A 14 24.07 15.81 -15.76
N THR A 15 23.00 15.71 -14.98
CA THR A 15 23.09 15.76 -13.53
C THR A 15 23.75 14.47 -13.06
N HIS A 16 24.88 14.57 -12.35
CA HIS A 16 25.48 13.41 -11.67
C HIS A 16 24.66 12.97 -10.44
N GLN A 17 23.64 13.75 -10.06
CA GLN A 17 22.71 13.44 -8.99
C GLN A 17 21.47 12.76 -9.58
N GLY A 18 21.11 11.60 -9.02
CA GLY A 18 19.86 10.89 -9.34
C GLY A 18 20.01 9.40 -9.64
N GLY A 19 21.23 8.87 -9.79
CA GLY A 19 21.48 7.44 -9.93
C GLY A 19 21.55 6.72 -8.59
N GLY A 20 20.45 6.67 -7.84
CA GLY A 20 20.40 5.92 -6.58
C GLY A 20 20.68 4.43 -6.80
N VAL A 21 21.46 3.81 -5.91
CA VAL A 21 21.61 2.35 -5.89
C VAL A 21 20.22 1.76 -5.61
N LYS A 22 19.68 0.99 -6.56
CA LYS A 22 18.43 0.25 -6.35
C LYS A 22 18.62 -0.70 -5.17
N SER A 23 17.82 -0.50 -4.14
CA SER A 23 17.74 -1.42 -3.01
C SER A 23 16.96 -2.67 -3.43
N ALA A 24 17.19 -3.81 -2.78
CA ALA A 24 16.36 -5.00 -3.00
C ALA A 24 14.86 -4.73 -2.73
N MET A 25 14.56 -3.71 -1.93
CA MET A 25 13.19 -3.24 -1.67
C MET A 25 12.56 -2.46 -2.82
N ASP A 26 13.31 -2.10 -3.87
CA ASP A 26 12.74 -1.52 -5.09
C ASP A 26 12.19 -2.60 -6.04
N ASP A 27 12.48 -3.88 -5.75
CA ASP A 27 11.86 -5.02 -6.42
C ASP A 27 10.50 -5.33 -5.76
N ASN A 28 9.42 -5.15 -6.53
CA ASN A 28 8.06 -5.30 -6.04
C ASN A 28 7.76 -6.76 -5.62
N ASP A 29 8.31 -7.74 -6.33
CA ASP A 29 8.04 -9.16 -6.06
C ASP A 29 8.66 -9.55 -4.71
N PHE A 30 9.90 -9.10 -4.48
CA PHE A 30 10.57 -9.29 -3.20
C PHE A 30 9.87 -8.56 -2.06
N ALA A 31 9.45 -7.31 -2.28
CA ALA A 31 8.75 -6.52 -1.27
C ALA A 31 7.42 -7.17 -0.87
N GLN A 32 6.67 -7.71 -1.83
CA GLN A 32 5.41 -8.41 -1.58
C GLN A 32 5.62 -9.70 -0.81
N GLU A 33 6.63 -10.49 -1.15
CA GLU A 33 6.94 -11.72 -0.43
C GLU A 33 7.36 -11.44 1.02
N LEU A 34 8.23 -10.45 1.24
CA LEU A 34 8.57 -10.07 2.61
C LEU A 34 7.33 -9.60 3.36
N HIS A 35 6.43 -8.85 2.72
CA HIS A 35 5.19 -8.41 3.34
C HIS A 35 4.32 -9.60 3.78
N LEU A 36 4.15 -10.61 2.92
CA LEU A 36 3.42 -11.84 3.23
C LEU A 36 4.06 -12.59 4.41
N HIS A 37 5.39 -12.69 4.44
CA HIS A 37 6.09 -13.32 5.56
C HIS A 37 5.85 -12.59 6.88
N LEU A 38 5.94 -11.25 6.89
CA LEU A 38 5.70 -10.46 8.10
C LEU A 38 4.25 -10.52 8.58
N GLN A 39 3.28 -10.69 7.68
CA GLN A 39 1.89 -10.94 8.05
C GLN A 39 1.71 -12.27 8.82
N GLN A 40 2.50 -13.30 8.47
CA GLN A 40 2.46 -14.60 9.16
C GLN A 40 3.09 -14.54 10.57
N VAL A 41 4.06 -13.64 10.80
CA VAL A 41 4.65 -13.41 12.14
C VAL A 41 3.61 -12.86 13.12
N GLY A 42 2.65 -12.08 12.63
CA GLY A 42 1.52 -11.59 13.40
C GLY A 42 1.71 -10.17 13.93
N LYS A 43 1.12 -9.88 15.09
CA LYS A 43 0.97 -8.50 15.59
C LYS A 43 2.29 -7.80 15.92
N TYR A 44 3.30 -8.55 16.35
CA TYR A 44 4.52 -7.98 16.94
C TYR A 44 5.76 -8.13 16.05
N VAL A 45 5.68 -7.60 14.83
CA VAL A 45 6.76 -7.66 13.84
C VAL A 45 7.95 -6.78 14.24
N LYS A 46 9.16 -7.35 14.20
CA LYS A 46 10.42 -6.67 14.51
C LYS A 46 11.37 -6.71 13.30
N ALA A 47 12.37 -5.84 13.33
CA ALA A 47 13.44 -5.84 12.31
C ALA A 47 14.25 -7.16 12.32
N GLU A 48 14.27 -7.87 13.45
CA GLU A 48 14.87 -9.20 13.61
C GLU A 48 14.17 -10.26 12.76
N ASP A 49 12.87 -10.13 12.52
CA ASP A 49 12.10 -11.09 11.70
C ASP A 49 12.53 -10.99 10.23
N ILE A 50 12.75 -9.77 9.75
CA ILE A 50 13.32 -9.52 8.42
C ILE A 50 14.73 -10.12 8.31
N LEU A 51 15.55 -9.95 9.35
CA LEU A 51 16.88 -10.55 9.39
C LEU A 51 16.81 -12.08 9.32
N CYS A 52 15.88 -12.71 10.04
CA CYS A 52 15.68 -14.15 10.02
C CYS A 52 15.18 -14.64 8.66
N PHE A 53 14.27 -13.92 8.02
CA PHE A 53 13.83 -14.21 6.66
C PHE A 53 15.00 -14.17 5.66
N CYS A 54 15.80 -13.11 5.71
CA CYS A 54 16.98 -12.94 4.86
C CYS A 54 18.18 -13.81 5.28
N LYS A 55 18.12 -14.64 6.34
CA LYS A 55 19.18 -15.61 6.64
C LYS A 55 19.16 -16.80 5.68
N SER A 56 18.02 -17.08 5.02
CA SER A 56 17.93 -18.18 4.07
C SER A 56 18.87 -17.94 2.88
N PRO A 57 19.72 -18.91 2.50
CA PRO A 57 20.63 -18.75 1.37
C PRO A 57 19.89 -18.55 0.03
N GLU A 58 18.68 -19.09 -0.08
CA GLU A 58 17.81 -18.91 -1.26
C GLU A 58 17.38 -17.44 -1.42
N VAL A 59 16.92 -16.83 -0.32
CA VAL A 59 16.51 -15.42 -0.29
C VAL A 59 17.70 -14.50 -0.59
N LEU A 60 18.87 -14.80 0.00
CA LEU A 60 20.12 -14.07 -0.23
C LEU A 60 20.55 -14.13 -1.71
N SER A 61 20.47 -15.30 -2.33
CA SER A 61 20.80 -15.49 -3.74
C SER A 61 19.87 -14.65 -4.63
N ARG A 62 18.56 -14.64 -4.34
CA ARG A 62 17.58 -13.88 -5.13
C ARG A 62 17.79 -12.37 -5.05
N ILE A 63 18.16 -11.85 -3.88
CA ILE A 63 18.49 -10.42 -3.72
C ILE A 63 19.92 -10.07 -4.16
N GLY A 64 20.68 -11.03 -4.70
CA GLY A 64 22.05 -10.82 -5.18
C GLY A 64 23.05 -10.49 -4.07
N ARG A 65 22.86 -11.01 -2.86
CA ARG A 65 23.74 -10.75 -1.70
C ARG A 65 24.37 -12.03 -1.17
N THR A 66 25.63 -11.94 -0.74
CA THR A 66 26.35 -13.04 -0.08
C THR A 66 26.27 -12.97 1.44
N LYS A 67 26.11 -11.76 1.98
CA LYS A 67 26.00 -11.51 3.42
C LYS A 67 24.58 -11.07 3.76
N ASN A 68 24.14 -11.44 4.95
CA ASN A 68 22.87 -10.97 5.47
C ASN A 68 22.85 -9.44 5.58
N ILE A 69 21.64 -8.88 5.52
CA ILE A 69 21.41 -7.45 5.72
C ILE A 69 21.78 -7.04 7.15
N SER A 70 22.10 -5.76 7.32
CA SER A 70 22.32 -5.21 8.66
C SER A 70 20.98 -4.93 9.35
N LEU A 71 20.99 -4.86 10.69
CA LEU A 71 19.81 -4.44 11.45
C LEU A 71 19.30 -3.06 11.01
N SER A 72 20.21 -2.13 10.70
CA SER A 72 19.87 -0.79 10.20
C SER A 72 19.17 -0.85 8.84
N THR A 73 19.63 -1.74 7.95
CA THR A 73 18.98 -1.98 6.65
C THR A 73 17.56 -2.53 6.84
N ALA A 74 17.39 -3.51 7.73
CA ALA A 74 16.08 -4.07 8.06
C ALA A 74 15.12 -3.01 8.61
N LYS A 75 15.60 -2.12 9.50
CA LYS A 75 14.81 -0.98 10.00
C LYS A 75 14.39 -0.01 8.88
N ASN A 76 15.30 0.32 7.97
CA ASN A 76 14.97 1.17 6.81
C ASN A 76 13.92 0.52 5.90
N TRP A 77 13.99 -0.81 5.72
CA TRP A 77 13.00 -1.56 4.97
C TRP A 77 11.64 -1.55 5.64
N MET A 78 11.56 -1.76 6.96
CA MET A 78 10.31 -1.61 7.71
C MET A 78 9.68 -0.23 7.47
N TRP A 79 10.47 0.83 7.60
CA TRP A 79 9.99 2.18 7.38
C TRP A 79 9.48 2.40 5.95
N LYS A 80 10.23 1.94 4.95
CA LYS A 80 9.86 2.05 3.53
C LYS A 80 8.57 1.27 3.19
N MET A 81 8.33 0.15 3.86
CA MET A 81 7.10 -0.64 3.73
C MET A 81 5.92 -0.09 4.58
N GLY A 82 6.12 0.99 5.33
CA GLY A 82 5.08 1.57 6.19
C GLY A 82 4.92 0.91 7.57
N TYR A 83 5.80 -0.02 7.95
CA TYR A 83 5.81 -0.59 9.30
C TYR A 83 6.44 0.40 10.29
N CYS A 84 5.60 1.25 10.86
CA CYS A 84 5.96 2.13 11.97
C CYS A 84 5.21 1.71 13.22
N TRP A 85 5.94 1.55 14.34
CA TRP A 85 5.31 1.40 15.65
C TRP A 85 4.59 2.69 16.01
N GLN A 86 3.29 2.70 15.80
CA GLN A 86 2.44 3.79 16.21
C GLN A 86 1.59 3.35 17.38
N LYS A 87 1.29 4.30 18.27
CA LYS A 87 0.26 4.09 19.27
C LYS A 87 -1.03 3.89 18.49
N ASN A 88 -1.58 2.67 18.50
CA ASN A 88 -2.92 2.45 17.97
C ASN A 88 -3.89 3.28 18.83
N PRO A 89 -4.45 4.40 18.32
CA PRO A 89 -5.46 5.10 19.06
C PRO A 89 -6.68 4.16 19.09
N LYS A 90 -6.83 3.41 20.19
CA LYS A 90 -8.10 2.75 20.49
C LYS A 90 -9.12 3.86 20.74
N GLY A 91 -9.67 4.41 19.66
CA GLY A 91 -10.40 5.66 19.71
C GLY A 91 -10.56 6.21 18.31
N GLN A 92 -11.36 5.53 17.50
CA GLN A 92 -12.36 6.24 16.70
C GLN A 92 -13.51 5.29 16.36
N TYR A 93 -13.25 4.08 15.84
CA TYR A 93 -14.28 3.07 15.56
C TYR A 93 -13.71 1.65 15.61
N VAL A 94 -13.96 0.93 16.70
CA VAL A 94 -13.72 -0.52 16.80
C VAL A 94 -15.10 -1.15 16.81
N ASP A 95 -15.51 -1.67 15.65
CA ASP A 95 -16.80 -2.32 15.36
C ASP A 95 -18.08 -1.50 15.65
N GLY A 96 -18.99 -1.53 14.66
CA GLY A 96 -20.38 -1.92 14.83
C GLY A 96 -21.28 -1.29 15.90
N HIS A 97 -20.92 -0.25 16.64
CA HIS A 97 -21.88 0.46 17.48
C HIS A 97 -22.76 1.32 16.57
N GLU A 98 -23.67 0.68 15.84
CA GLU A 98 -24.74 1.39 15.16
C GLU A 98 -25.54 2.13 16.23
N CYS A 99 -25.37 3.45 16.31
CA CYS A 99 -26.16 4.28 17.21
C CYS A 99 -27.64 4.06 16.88
N LYS A 100 -28.47 3.83 17.89
CA LYS A 100 -29.89 3.49 17.70
C LYS A 100 -30.60 4.50 16.79
N ASP A 101 -30.27 5.78 16.93
CA ASP A 101 -30.81 6.86 16.11
C ASP A 101 -30.40 6.75 14.63
N VAL A 102 -29.18 6.29 14.36
CA VAL A 102 -28.67 6.06 12.99
C VAL A 102 -29.37 4.85 12.37
N VAL A 103 -29.61 3.79 13.14
CA VAL A 103 -30.38 2.62 12.70
C VAL A 103 -31.83 3.01 12.42
N ASP A 104 -32.45 3.76 13.32
CA ASP A 104 -33.81 4.24 13.20
C ASP A 104 -33.97 5.14 11.96
N TYR A 105 -33.04 6.07 11.74
CA TYR A 105 -33.04 6.92 10.55
C TYR A 105 -32.85 6.10 9.26
N ARG A 106 -31.91 5.14 9.26
CA ARG A 106 -31.67 4.26 8.10
C ARG A 106 -32.95 3.48 7.75
N GLN A 107 -33.58 2.86 8.74
CA GLN A 107 -34.75 2.00 8.53
C GLN A 107 -36.02 2.78 8.18
N LYS A 108 -36.28 3.91 8.84
CA LYS A 108 -37.55 4.65 8.72
C LYS A 108 -37.52 5.78 7.69
N GLY A 109 -36.34 6.34 7.42
CA GLY A 109 -36.18 7.47 6.50
C GLY A 109 -35.49 7.05 5.21
N PHE A 110 -34.23 6.64 5.33
CA PHE A 110 -33.36 6.44 4.17
C PHE A 110 -33.86 5.32 3.25
N LEU A 111 -34.14 4.13 3.79
CA LEU A 111 -34.59 3.00 2.96
C LEU A 111 -35.96 3.24 2.31
N THR A 112 -36.87 3.91 3.01
CA THR A 112 -38.18 4.29 2.46
C THR A 112 -38.03 5.26 1.29
N GLN A 113 -37.16 6.26 1.42
CA GLN A 113 -36.89 7.21 0.34
C GLN A 113 -36.16 6.54 -0.83
N MET A 114 -35.17 5.68 -0.55
CA MET A 114 -34.46 4.93 -1.57
C MET A 114 -35.39 4.03 -2.39
N ALA A 115 -36.35 3.36 -1.76
CA ALA A 115 -37.33 2.53 -2.47
C ALA A 115 -38.23 3.35 -3.42
N VAL A 116 -38.55 4.60 -3.05
CA VAL A 116 -39.28 5.53 -3.94
C VAL A 116 -38.41 5.91 -5.15
N PHE A 117 -37.12 6.18 -4.91
CA PHE A 117 -36.20 6.54 -5.99
C PHE A 117 -35.81 5.35 -6.88
N GLU A 118 -35.82 4.13 -6.35
CA GLU A 118 -35.46 2.89 -7.05
C GLU A 118 -36.28 2.67 -8.32
N VAL A 119 -37.57 3.07 -8.31
CA VAL A 119 -38.45 3.02 -9.49
C VAL A 119 -37.94 3.87 -10.65
N CYS A 120 -37.16 4.92 -10.36
CA CYS A 120 -36.58 5.83 -11.34
C CYS A 120 -35.09 5.55 -11.61
N MET A 121 -34.49 4.54 -10.96
CA MET A 121 -33.09 4.22 -11.15
C MET A 121 -32.89 3.33 -12.38
N CYS A 122 -31.84 3.61 -13.15
CA CYS A 122 -31.46 2.76 -14.28
C CYS A 122 -31.03 1.39 -13.78
N LEU A 123 -31.72 0.34 -14.25
CA LEU A 123 -31.32 -1.04 -13.99
C LEU A 123 -30.39 -1.51 -15.10
N TRP A 124 -29.29 -2.15 -14.71
CA TRP A 124 -28.41 -2.80 -15.66
C TRP A 124 -28.83 -4.25 -15.83
N ILE A 125 -29.31 -4.60 -17.02
CA ILE A 125 -29.72 -5.96 -17.34
C ILE A 125 -28.56 -6.64 -18.08
N GLU A 126 -27.99 -7.67 -17.47
CA GLU A 126 -26.93 -8.48 -18.07
C GLU A 126 -27.36 -8.99 -19.44
N GLY A 127 -26.60 -8.63 -20.48
CA GLY A 127 -26.82 -9.08 -21.86
C GLY A 127 -27.63 -8.14 -22.77
N ILE A 128 -28.29 -7.09 -22.25
CA ILE A 128 -29.12 -6.18 -23.06
C ILE A 128 -28.61 -4.72 -23.01
N GLY A 129 -27.80 -4.37 -22.01
CA GLY A 129 -27.28 -3.00 -21.81
C GLY A 129 -28.18 -2.18 -20.88
N TRP A 130 -28.15 -0.86 -21.01
CA TRP A 130 -28.98 0.03 -20.19
C TRP A 130 -30.44 -0.03 -20.63
N SER A 131 -31.34 -0.40 -19.73
CA SER A 131 -32.78 -0.23 -19.91
C SER A 131 -33.29 0.85 -18.95
N LEU A 132 -33.91 1.88 -19.50
CA LEU A 132 -34.73 2.80 -18.71
C LEU A 132 -36.08 2.11 -18.40
N PRO A 133 -36.71 2.39 -17.24
CA PRO A 133 -38.08 1.99 -16.96
C PRO A 133 -39.06 2.45 -18.04
#